data_AF-A0A7S1S003-F1
#
_entry.id   AF-A0A7S1S003-F1
#
_cell.length_a   1.000
_cell.length_b   1.000
_cell.length_c   1.000
_cell.angle_alpha   90.00
_cell.angle_beta   90.00
_cell.angle_gamma   90.00
#
_symmetry.space_group_name_H-M   'P 1'
#
loop_
_entity.id
_entity.type
_entity.pdbx_description
1 polymer ?
#
loop_
_entity_poly.entity_id
_entity_poly.type
_entity_poly.pdbx_seq_one_letter_code
_entity_poly.pdbx_strand_id
1 'polypeptide(L)'
;CQIEVAKFAGLPPVVEQQLALKQAIDEACGKVSAAEEKVQNAADMVEMLNSPDSAADPKGGEKKGPEATQGAVSNAQVALKGVARYLEIRQRDEKVPKDEMVKLLERMKAAQERLDGLHTAMQEGSEKATSRSLLQEVENRVKEAEDTVRQASEVAAPFL
;
A
#
# COMPACT_ATOMS: atom_id res chain seq x y z
N CYS A 1 -53.39 27.87 -20.81
CA CYS A 1 -51.99 28.24 -20.49
C CYS A 1 -51.17 27.11 -19.83
N GLN A 2 -51.45 25.82 -20.05
CA GLN A 2 -50.66 24.71 -19.46
C GLN A 2 -49.71 24.01 -20.44
N ILE A 3 -49.73 24.37 -21.74
CA ILE A 3 -48.97 23.67 -22.78
C ILE A 3 -47.52 24.18 -22.90
N GLU A 4 -47.20 25.39 -22.43
CA GLU A 4 -45.85 25.96 -22.54
C GLU A 4 -44.91 25.56 -21.39
N VAL A 5 -45.44 25.13 -20.25
CA VAL A 5 -44.62 24.69 -19.10
C VAL A 5 -44.02 23.29 -19.32
N ALA A 6 -44.65 22.47 -20.18
CA ALA A 6 -44.17 21.13 -20.51
C ALA A 6 -42.95 21.12 -21.46
N LYS A 7 -42.65 22.23 -22.17
CA LYS A 7 -41.51 22.31 -23.11
C LYS A 7 -40.15 22.52 -22.42
N PHE A 8 -40.12 22.80 -21.12
CA PHE A 8 -38.90 23.06 -20.36
C PHE A 8 -38.62 22.00 -19.28
N ALA A 9 -39.25 20.83 -19.36
CA ALA A 9 -39.07 19.76 -18.37
C ALA A 9 -37.75 18.98 -18.53
N GLY A 10 -36.98 19.20 -19.61
CA GLY A 10 -35.67 18.62 -19.84
C GLY A 10 -34.56 19.66 -19.71
N LEU A 11 -33.43 19.29 -19.11
CA LEU A 11 -32.22 20.09 -19.18
C LEU A 11 -31.83 20.26 -20.65
N PRO A 12 -31.28 21.42 -21.06
CA PRO A 12 -30.76 21.56 -22.42
C PRO A 12 -29.74 20.44 -22.70
N PRO A 13 -29.74 19.80 -23.88
CA PRO A 13 -28.83 18.69 -24.20
C PRO A 13 -27.35 19.00 -23.96
N VAL A 14 -26.96 20.26 -24.09
CA VAL A 14 -25.62 20.76 -23.77
C VAL A 14 -25.29 20.61 -22.29
N VAL A 15 -26.25 20.90 -21.40
CA VAL A 15 -26.09 20.76 -19.95
C VAL A 15 -26.04 19.28 -19.57
N GLU A 16 -26.85 18.44 -20.21
CA GLU A 16 -26.81 16.98 -19.99
C GLU A 16 -25.46 16.39 -20.42
N GLN A 17 -24.93 16.82 -21.57
CA GLN A 17 -23.62 16.39 -22.05
C GLN A 17 -22.47 16.86 -21.14
N GLN A 18 -22.53 18.11 -20.66
CA GLN A 18 -21.54 18.62 -19.69
C GLN A 18 -21.61 17.89 -18.36
N LEU A 19 -22.80 17.53 -17.89
CA LEU A 19 -22.97 16.77 -16.66
C LEU A 19 -22.39 15.36 -16.80
N ALA A 20 -22.66 14.68 -17.92
CA ALA A 20 -22.11 13.36 -18.20
C ALA A 20 -20.57 13.38 -18.29
N LEU A 21 -20.00 14.40 -18.92
CA LEU A 21 -18.55 14.61 -18.99
C LEU A 21 -17.96 14.81 -17.59
N LYS A 22 -18.56 15.68 -16.79
CA LYS A 22 -18.10 15.95 -15.42
C LYS A 22 -18.16 14.71 -14.54
N GLN A 23 -19.26 13.95 -14.63
CA GLN A 23 -19.40 12.68 -13.90
C GLN A 23 -18.32 11.66 -14.30
N ALA A 24 -17.99 11.57 -15.60
CA ALA A 24 -16.92 10.68 -16.07
C ALA A 24 -15.54 11.10 -15.53
N ILE A 25 -15.27 12.40 -15.47
CA ILE A 25 -14.03 12.95 -14.88
C ILE A 25 -14.00 12.66 -13.37
N ASP A 26 -15.07 12.97 -12.64
CA ASP A 26 -15.13 12.78 -11.19
C ASP A 26 -15.00 11.29 -10.81
N GLU A 27 -15.60 10.38 -11.58
CA GLU A 27 -15.45 8.92 -11.41
C GLU A 27 -14.01 8.47 -11.64
N ALA A 28 -13.36 8.97 -12.70
CA ALA A 28 -11.97 8.62 -13.01
C ALA A 28 -11.00 9.16 -11.95
N CYS A 29 -11.18 10.42 -11.53
CA CYS A 29 -10.45 11.04 -10.43
C CYS A 29 -10.62 10.24 -9.14
N GLY A 30 -11.85 9.86 -8.78
CA GLY A 30 -12.13 9.09 -7.57
C GLY A 30 -11.43 7.73 -7.57
N LYS A 31 -11.38 7.05 -8.72
CA LYS A 31 -10.66 5.77 -8.87
C LYS A 31 -9.16 5.92 -8.72
N VAL A 32 -8.56 6.95 -9.31
CA VAL A 32 -7.12 7.24 -9.15
C VAL A 32 -6.81 7.56 -7.68
N SER A 33 -7.57 8.44 -7.05
CA SER A 33 -7.36 8.78 -5.63
C SER A 33 -7.48 7.56 -4.70
N ALA A 34 -8.46 6.68 -4.92
CA ALA A 34 -8.60 5.46 -4.13
C ALA A 34 -7.43 4.47 -4.31
N ALA A 35 -6.79 4.47 -5.48
CA ALA A 35 -5.58 3.67 -5.69
C ALA A 35 -4.35 4.33 -5.03
N GLU A 36 -4.22 5.65 -5.11
CA GLU A 36 -3.17 6.42 -4.43
C GLU A 36 -3.24 6.24 -2.91
N GLU A 37 -4.44 6.23 -2.31
CA GLU A 37 -4.63 5.94 -0.88
C GLU A 37 -4.10 4.56 -0.48
N LYS A 38 -4.27 3.55 -1.34
CA LYS A 38 -3.70 2.22 -1.09
C LYS A 38 -2.18 2.22 -1.18
N VAL A 39 -1.60 2.99 -2.10
CA VAL A 39 -0.14 3.18 -2.19
C VAL A 39 0.37 3.91 -0.95
N GLN A 40 -0.35 4.92 -0.45
CA GLN A 40 0.01 5.61 0.79
C GLN A 40 -0.04 4.68 2.00
N ASN A 41 -1.10 3.88 2.15
CA ASN A 41 -1.19 2.89 3.22
C ASN A 41 -0.05 1.86 3.14
N ALA A 42 0.29 1.39 1.93
CA ALA A 42 1.45 0.53 1.74
C ALA A 42 2.76 1.24 2.16
N ALA A 43 2.90 2.54 1.88
CA ALA A 43 4.05 3.33 2.29
C ALA A 43 4.18 3.36 3.82
N ASP A 44 3.09 3.67 4.51
CA ASP A 44 3.06 3.75 5.98
C ASP A 44 3.44 2.40 6.60
N MET A 45 2.95 1.28 6.05
CA MET A 45 3.30 -0.06 6.53
C MET A 45 4.77 -0.44 6.24
N VAL A 46 5.34 0.00 5.13
CA VAL A 46 6.76 -0.21 4.80
C VAL A 46 7.67 0.62 5.70
N GLU A 47 7.27 1.84 6.02
CA GLU A 47 8.00 2.71 6.95
C GLU A 47 7.99 2.12 8.38
N MET A 48 6.83 1.62 8.82
CA MET A 48 6.71 0.92 10.10
C MET A 48 7.58 -0.35 10.15
N LEU A 49 7.64 -1.15 9.07
CA LEU A 49 8.47 -2.35 9.00
C LEU A 49 9.98 -2.01 9.10
N ASN A 50 10.39 -0.90 8.50
CA ASN A 50 11.79 -0.47 8.47
C ASN A 50 12.23 0.30 9.73
N SER A 51 11.28 0.72 10.57
CA SER A 51 11.57 1.47 11.79
C SER A 51 12.29 0.61 12.83
N PRO A 52 13.38 1.10 13.45
CA PRO A 52 14.20 0.34 14.40
C PRO A 52 13.47 0.01 15.71
N ASP A 53 12.45 0.80 16.06
CA ASP A 53 11.62 0.61 17.26
C ASP A 53 10.50 -0.43 17.08
N SER A 54 10.34 -0.97 15.86
CA SER A 54 9.43 -2.09 15.61
C SER A 54 10.09 -3.40 16.07
N ALA A 55 10.57 -3.41 17.32
CA ALA A 55 11.04 -4.60 18.01
C ALA A 55 9.88 -5.60 18.02
N ALA A 56 10.13 -6.75 17.41
CA ALA A 56 9.17 -7.83 17.26
C ALA A 56 8.56 -8.16 18.63
N ASP A 57 7.29 -7.80 18.79
CA ASP A 57 6.47 -8.31 19.88
C ASP A 57 5.91 -9.67 19.38
N PRO A 58 6.43 -10.82 19.85
CA PRO A 58 6.05 -12.13 19.32
C PRO A 58 4.59 -12.53 19.62
N LYS A 59 3.77 -11.64 20.19
CA LYS A 59 2.37 -11.86 20.54
C LYS A 59 1.39 -10.74 20.10
N GLY A 60 1.81 -9.76 19.31
CA GLY A 60 1.01 -8.54 19.06
C GLY A 60 0.20 -8.49 17.75
N GLY A 61 -1.06 -8.95 17.79
CA GLY A 61 -2.22 -8.46 17.01
C GLY A 61 -2.05 -7.99 15.55
N GLU A 62 -2.36 -8.89 14.62
CA GLU A 62 -3.02 -8.73 13.31
C GLU A 62 -2.59 -7.68 12.25
N LYS A 63 -1.68 -6.72 12.48
CA LYS A 63 -1.34 -5.72 11.43
C LYS A 63 0.12 -5.29 11.32
N LYS A 64 1.05 -5.90 12.04
CA LYS A 64 2.46 -5.47 12.04
C LYS A 64 3.37 -6.66 11.76
N GLY A 65 3.85 -6.76 10.53
CA GLY A 65 4.77 -7.81 10.11
C GLY A 65 5.01 -7.79 8.61
N PRO A 66 6.09 -8.42 8.13
CA PRO A 66 6.46 -8.43 6.72
C PRO A 66 5.33 -8.96 5.83
N GLU A 67 4.56 -9.95 6.30
CA GLU A 67 3.42 -10.51 5.57
C GLU A 67 2.26 -9.52 5.41
N ALA A 68 1.93 -8.76 6.47
CA ALA A 68 0.90 -7.73 6.40
C ALA A 68 1.30 -6.58 5.47
N THR A 69 2.56 -6.15 5.55
CA THR A 69 3.13 -5.13 4.65
C THR A 69 3.14 -5.62 3.20
N GLN A 70 3.50 -6.89 2.96
CA GLN A 70 3.43 -7.51 1.63
C GLN A 70 1.99 -7.56 1.10
N GLY A 71 1.01 -7.86 1.95
CA GLY A 71 -0.40 -7.78 1.62
C GLY A 71 -0.81 -6.37 1.17
N ALA A 72 -0.37 -5.33 1.87
CA ALA A 72 -0.67 -3.95 1.52
C ALA A 72 -0.04 -3.53 0.17
N VAL A 73 1.24 -3.86 -0.06
CA VAL A 73 1.93 -3.59 -1.34
C VAL A 73 1.24 -4.33 -2.50
N SER A 74 0.87 -5.60 -2.31
CA SER A 74 0.13 -6.37 -3.30
C SER A 74 -1.25 -5.76 -3.61
N ASN A 75 -1.99 -5.36 -2.57
CA ASN A 75 -3.30 -4.73 -2.72
C ASN A 75 -3.21 -3.39 -3.48
N ALA A 76 -2.19 -2.58 -3.22
CA ALA A 76 -1.91 -1.36 -3.97
C ALA A 76 -1.58 -1.66 -5.43
N GLN A 77 -0.76 -2.69 -5.70
CA GLN A 77 -0.39 -3.10 -7.06
C GLN A 77 -1.60 -3.55 -7.89
N VAL A 78 -2.51 -4.32 -7.29
CA VAL A 78 -3.76 -4.75 -7.93
C VAL A 78 -4.66 -3.55 -8.21
N ALA A 79 -4.76 -2.61 -7.27
CA ALA A 79 -5.56 -1.40 -7.45
C ALA A 79 -5.04 -0.54 -8.62
N LEU A 80 -3.73 -0.28 -8.67
CA LEU A 80 -3.12 0.47 -9.77
C LEU A 80 -3.35 -0.22 -11.13
N LYS A 81 -3.16 -1.55 -11.22
CA LYS A 81 -3.46 -2.29 -12.47
C LYS A 81 -4.92 -2.16 -12.88
N GLY A 82 -5.84 -2.20 -11.91
CA GLY A 82 -7.27 -1.99 -12.16
C GLY A 82 -7.58 -0.60 -12.71
N VAL A 83 -6.98 0.44 -12.13
CA VAL A 83 -7.16 1.82 -12.59
C VAL A 83 -6.51 2.06 -13.95
N ALA A 84 -5.31 1.53 -14.20
CA ALA A 84 -4.65 1.62 -15.50
C ALA A 84 -5.55 1.07 -16.62
N ARG A 85 -6.09 -0.16 -16.44
CA ARG A 85 -7.02 -0.77 -17.39
C ARG A 85 -8.30 0.06 -17.56
N TYR A 86 -8.82 0.63 -16.47
CA TYR A 86 -10.00 1.49 -16.53
C TYR A 86 -9.73 2.76 -17.37
N LEU A 87 -8.59 3.43 -17.15
CA LEU A 87 -8.21 4.63 -17.89
C LEU A 87 -7.96 4.32 -19.38
N GLU A 88 -7.34 3.19 -19.71
CA GLU A 88 -7.18 2.74 -21.11
C GLU A 88 -8.54 2.61 -21.83
N ILE A 89 -9.54 2.04 -21.16
CA ILE A 89 -10.90 1.93 -21.72
C ILE A 89 -11.52 3.32 -21.89
N ARG A 90 -11.41 4.19 -20.89
CA ARG A 90 -11.95 5.56 -20.94
C ARG A 90 -11.27 6.42 -22.01
N GLN A 91 -9.99 6.19 -22.26
CA GLN A 91 -9.23 6.87 -23.31
C GLN A 91 -9.74 6.46 -24.71
N ARG A 92 -10.03 5.18 -24.92
CA ARG A 92 -10.60 4.68 -26.20
C ARG A 92 -12.01 5.20 -26.45
N ASP A 93 -12.81 5.32 -25.40
CA ASP A 93 -14.18 5.80 -25.48
C ASP A 93 -14.28 7.33 -25.69
N GLU A 94 -13.17 8.07 -25.62
CA GLU A 94 -13.10 9.54 -25.65
C GLU A 94 -14.06 10.25 -24.67
N LYS A 95 -14.47 9.55 -23.60
CA LYS A 95 -15.42 10.04 -22.59
C LYS A 95 -14.79 10.98 -21.57
N VAL A 96 -13.47 11.06 -21.54
CA VAL A 96 -12.68 11.95 -20.68
C VAL A 96 -11.87 12.87 -21.59
N PRO A 97 -11.85 14.19 -21.36
CA PRO A 97 -11.06 15.11 -22.16
C PRO A 97 -9.58 14.71 -22.16
N LYS A 98 -8.90 14.91 -23.30
CA LYS A 98 -7.49 14.51 -23.46
C LYS A 98 -6.59 15.10 -22.38
N ASP A 99 -6.78 16.38 -22.04
CA ASP A 99 -5.98 17.06 -21.02
C ASP A 99 -6.16 16.46 -19.62
N GLU A 100 -7.40 16.08 -19.26
CA GLU A 100 -7.68 15.41 -17.99
C GLU A 100 -7.13 13.98 -17.98
N MET A 101 -7.24 13.27 -19.11
CA MET A 101 -6.65 11.94 -19.25
C MET A 101 -5.12 11.97 -19.07
N VAL A 102 -4.42 12.96 -19.63
CA VAL A 102 -2.97 13.13 -19.46
C VAL A 102 -2.62 13.30 -17.98
N LYS A 103 -3.32 14.19 -17.26
CA LYS A 103 -3.10 14.39 -15.81
C LYS A 103 -3.32 13.11 -15.00
N LEU A 104 -4.36 12.35 -15.32
CA LEU A 104 -4.66 11.08 -14.64
C LEU A 104 -3.59 10.02 -14.90
N LEU A 105 -3.08 9.93 -16.14
CA LEU A 105 -2.00 9.02 -16.49
C LEU A 105 -0.67 9.39 -15.82
N GLU A 106 -0.35 10.68 -15.71
CA GLU A 106 0.83 11.14 -14.97
C GLU A 106 0.76 10.79 -13.49
N ARG A 107 -0.39 11.02 -12.83
CA ARG A 107 -0.63 10.62 -11.45
C ARG A 107 -0.48 9.11 -11.26
N MET A 108 -1.07 8.32 -12.16
CA MET A 108 -0.95 6.87 -12.15
C MET A 108 0.49 6.40 -12.29
N LYS A 109 1.27 7.04 -13.17
CA LYS A 109 2.69 6.74 -13.35
C LYS A 109 3.49 7.06 -12.09
N ALA A 110 3.29 8.23 -11.49
CA ALA A 110 3.94 8.63 -10.24
C ALA A 110 3.59 7.66 -9.09
N ALA A 111 2.33 7.25 -8.99
CA ALA A 111 1.89 6.28 -7.99
C ALA A 111 2.52 4.89 -8.20
N GLN A 112 2.69 4.45 -9.47
CA GLN A 112 3.38 3.19 -9.78
C GLN A 112 4.87 3.26 -9.47
N GLU A 113 5.57 4.34 -9.85
CA GLU A 113 6.98 4.54 -9.51
C GLU A 113 7.22 4.54 -7.99
N ARG A 114 6.31 5.17 -7.25
CA ARG A 114 6.33 5.13 -5.78
C ARG A 114 6.15 3.71 -5.26
N LEU A 115 5.18 2.96 -5.79
CA LEU A 115 4.92 1.59 -5.37
C LEU A 115 6.09 0.65 -5.67
N ASP A 116 6.76 0.82 -6.81
CA ASP A 116 7.96 0.04 -7.17
C ASP A 116 9.07 0.28 -6.15
N GLY A 117 9.29 1.53 -5.75
CA GLY A 117 10.24 1.87 -4.67
C GLY A 117 9.84 1.26 -3.31
N LEU A 118 8.55 1.24 -2.98
CA LEU A 118 8.05 0.61 -1.76
C LEU A 118 8.25 -0.91 -1.76
N HIS A 119 8.13 -1.57 -2.91
CA HIS A 119 8.37 -3.00 -3.03
C HIS A 119 9.82 -3.35 -2.69
N THR A 120 10.79 -2.59 -3.21
CA THR A 120 12.21 -2.76 -2.86
C THR A 120 12.45 -2.51 -1.37
N ALA A 121 11.95 -1.41 -0.82
CA ALA A 121 12.11 -1.08 0.59
C ALA A 121 11.44 -2.10 1.54
N MET A 122 10.34 -2.71 1.12
CA MET A 122 9.70 -3.81 1.85
C MET A 122 10.57 -5.06 1.88
N GLN A 123 11.18 -5.45 0.75
CA GLN A 123 12.07 -6.62 0.68
C GLN A 123 13.26 -6.45 1.62
N GLU A 124 13.93 -5.29 1.55
CA GLU A 124 15.03 -4.97 2.46
C GLU A 124 14.59 -4.98 3.93
N GLY A 125 13.43 -4.42 4.23
CA GLY A 125 12.85 -4.41 5.58
C GLY A 125 12.58 -5.81 6.10
N SER A 126 12.04 -6.69 5.26
CA SER A 126 11.78 -8.09 5.58
C SER A 126 13.08 -8.86 5.88
N GLU A 127 14.10 -8.70 5.04
CA GLU A 127 15.41 -9.32 5.23
C GLU A 127 16.10 -8.84 6.53
N LYS A 128 16.00 -7.54 6.82
CA LYS A 128 16.48 -6.97 8.09
C LYS A 128 15.72 -7.55 9.28
N ALA A 129 14.40 -7.70 9.20
CA ALA A 129 13.60 -8.29 10.27
C ALA A 129 14.00 -9.75 10.53
N THR A 130 14.20 -10.56 9.48
CA THR A 130 14.70 -11.93 9.61
C THR A 130 16.08 -11.97 10.25
N SER A 131 16.99 -11.10 9.82
CA SER A 131 18.36 -11.03 10.36
C SER A 131 18.38 -10.64 11.85
N ARG A 132 17.53 -9.69 12.27
CA ARG A 132 17.38 -9.33 13.70
C ARG A 132 16.85 -10.51 14.52
N SER A 133 15.86 -11.23 14.01
CA SER A 133 15.31 -12.42 14.68
C SER A 133 16.38 -13.50 14.89
N LEU A 134 17.20 -13.77 13.86
CA LEU A 134 18.30 -14.74 13.95
C LEU A 134 19.38 -14.29 14.95
N LEU A 135 19.75 -13.01 14.96
CA LEU A 135 20.71 -12.48 15.93
C LEU A 135 20.18 -12.62 17.35
N GLN A 136 18.91 -12.30 17.60
CA GLN A 136 18.28 -12.46 18.90
C GLN A 136 18.24 -13.93 19.35
N GLU A 137 17.97 -14.87 18.44
CA GLU A 137 18.01 -16.30 18.73
C GLU A 137 19.43 -16.76 19.12
N VAL A 138 20.45 -16.29 18.39
CA VAL A 138 21.86 -16.59 18.70
C VAL A 138 22.27 -16.01 20.05
N GLU A 139 21.90 -14.76 20.35
CA GLU A 139 22.17 -14.13 21.65
C GLU A 139 21.53 -14.93 22.80
N ASN A 140 20.30 -15.40 22.63
CA ASN A 140 19.63 -16.23 23.64
C ASN A 140 20.35 -17.56 23.83
N ARG A 141 20.74 -18.23 22.74
CA ARG A 141 21.49 -19.49 22.82
C ARG A 141 22.86 -19.34 23.46
N VAL A 142 23.56 -18.23 23.18
CA VAL A 142 24.84 -17.92 23.82
C VAL A 142 24.65 -17.73 25.31
N LYS A 143 23.64 -16.97 25.74
CA LYS A 143 23.31 -16.81 27.17
C LYS A 143 23.01 -18.15 27.84
N GLU A 144 22.19 -18.99 27.22
CA GLU A 144 21.87 -20.33 27.73
C GLU A 144 23.13 -21.21 27.86
N ALA A 145 24.03 -21.14 26.88
CA ALA A 145 25.29 -21.87 26.93
C ALA A 145 26.23 -21.34 28.02
N GLU A 146 26.36 -20.03 28.17
CA GLU A 146 27.14 -19.38 29.23
C GLU A 146 26.63 -19.76 30.63
N ASP A 147 25.30 -19.75 30.82
CA ASP A 147 24.67 -20.13 32.08
C ASP A 147 24.90 -21.63 32.38
N THR A 148 24.80 -22.49 31.36
CA THR A 148 25.08 -23.93 31.51
C THR A 148 26.54 -24.19 31.90
N VAL A 149 27.49 -23.51 31.26
CA VAL A 149 28.92 -23.61 31.58
C VAL A 149 29.20 -23.10 33.00
N ARG A 150 28.59 -21.97 33.40
CA ARG A 150 28.70 -21.44 34.76
C ARG A 150 28.20 -22.44 35.80
N GLN A 151 27.01 -23.02 35.59
CA GLN A 151 26.45 -24.04 36.48
C GLN A 151 27.34 -25.28 36.56
N ALA A 152 27.86 -25.77 35.43
CA ALA A 152 28.79 -26.90 35.42
C ALA A 152 30.08 -26.59 36.21
N SER A 153 30.61 -25.37 36.09
CA SER A 153 31.77 -24.92 36.86
C SER A 153 31.50 -24.86 38.37
N GLU A 154 30.31 -24.43 38.78
CA GLU A 154 29.91 -24.38 40.20
C GLU A 154 29.78 -25.80 40.78
N VAL A 155 29.21 -26.75 40.01
CA VAL A 155 29.10 -28.16 40.41
C VAL A 155 30.46 -28.86 40.46
N ALA A 156 31.39 -28.48 39.58
CA ALA A 156 32.73 -29.05 39.54
C ALA A 156 33.67 -28.48 40.62
N ALA A 157 33.38 -27.29 41.17
CA ALA A 157 34.20 -26.62 42.18
C ALA A 157 34.62 -27.49 43.39
N PRO A 158 33.76 -28.34 44.00
CA PRO A 158 34.18 -29.23 45.10
C PRO A 158 35.07 -30.42 44.69
N PHE A 159 35.26 -30.65 43.39
CA PHE A 159 36.07 -31.76 42.86
C PHE A 159 37.44 -31.30 42.30
N LEU A 160 37.70 -29.99 42.29
CA LEU A 160 38.96 -29.36 41.89
C LEU A 160 39.71 -28.85 43.12
#